data_AF-A0A7W0LC11-F1
#
_entry.id   AF-A0A7W0LC11-F1
#
_cell.length_a   1.000
_cell.length_b   1.000
_cell.length_c   1.000
_cell.angle_alpha   90.00
_cell.angle_beta   90.00
_cell.angle_gamma   90.00
#
_symmetry.space_group_name_H-M   'P 1'
#
loop_
_entity.id
_entity.type
_entity.pdbx_description
1 polymer ?
#
loop_
_entity_poly.entity_id
_entity_poly.type
_entity_poly.pdbx_seq_one_letter_code
_entity_poly.pdbx_strand_id
1 'polypeptide(L)'
;KWLAYASDESGQAEVYVQPFPSMQQRTQISAGGGSQPVWSRNGRELFYRGKGKIMVVDVSTAKGFSAGAPRPFMDDRLDNPQADGHTGYDVMPDGRFVMVARPTVAEASVTHLRVVYRQ
;
A
#
# COMPACT_ATOMS: atom_id res chain seq x y z
N LYS A 1 -15.93 4.03 -5.56
CA LYS A 1 -16.85 4.07 -4.39
C LYS A 1 -16.32 3.24 -3.21
N TRP A 2 -15.00 3.11 -3.06
CA TRP A 2 -14.37 2.34 -1.98
C TRP A 2 -13.32 3.22 -1.33
N LEU A 3 -13.33 3.27 -0.01
CA LEU A 3 -12.35 3.99 0.79
C LEU A 3 -11.42 2.97 1.41
N ALA A 4 -10.11 3.10 1.16
CA ALA A 4 -9.08 2.37 1.87
C ALA A 4 -8.46 3.27 2.92
N TYR A 5 -8.26 2.77 4.14
CA TYR A 5 -7.73 3.54 5.26
C TYR A 5 -7.03 2.64 6.26
N ALA A 6 -6.11 3.21 7.03
CA ALA A 6 -5.49 2.54 8.16
C ALA A 6 -6.22 2.93 9.46
N SER A 7 -6.39 1.99 10.38
CA SER A 7 -7.01 2.23 11.68
C SER A 7 -6.42 1.28 12.73
N ASP A 8 -6.28 1.76 13.96
CA ASP A 8 -5.75 1.04 15.12
C ASP A 8 -6.83 0.39 16.00
N GLU A 9 -8.08 0.40 15.56
CA GLU A 9 -9.24 -0.13 16.32
C GLU A 9 -9.11 -1.61 16.72
N SER A 10 -8.23 -2.36 16.07
CA SER A 10 -7.93 -3.77 16.42
C SER A 10 -6.83 -3.91 17.49
N GLY A 11 -6.32 -2.81 18.04
CA GLY A 11 -5.17 -2.76 18.95
C GLY A 11 -3.83 -2.52 18.24
N GLN A 12 -3.82 -2.53 16.90
CA GLN A 12 -2.69 -2.14 16.06
C GLN A 12 -3.20 -1.62 14.71
N ALA A 13 -2.37 -0.82 14.03
CA ALA A 13 -2.72 -0.28 12.72
C ALA A 13 -2.91 -1.41 11.70
N GLU A 14 -4.11 -1.46 11.11
CA GLU A 14 -4.47 -2.37 10.03
C GLU A 14 -5.15 -1.59 8.89
N VAL A 15 -5.02 -2.09 7.67
CA VAL A 15 -5.67 -1.57 6.47
C VAL A 15 -7.05 -2.18 6.33
N TYR A 16 -8.02 -1.32 6.06
CA TYR A 16 -9.40 -1.67 5.84
C TYR A 16 -9.92 -1.02 4.56
N VAL A 17 -10.93 -1.66 3.97
CA VAL A 17 -11.70 -1.10 2.86
C VAL A 17 -13.18 -1.11 3.19
N GLN A 18 -13.89 -0.04 2.84
CA GLN A 18 -15.34 0.07 3.04
C GLN A 18 -16.01 0.86 1.91
N PRO A 19 -17.31 0.66 1.65
CA PRO A 19 -18.02 1.41 0.64
C PRO A 19 -18.23 2.84 1.13
N PHE A 20 -18.10 3.81 0.22
CA PHE A 20 -18.36 5.22 0.50
C PHE A 20 -19.47 5.74 -0.42
N PRO A 21 -20.47 6.49 0.10
CA PRO A 21 -20.54 7.07 1.45
C PRO A 21 -21.28 6.21 2.50
N SER A 22 -21.78 5.02 2.16
CA SER A 22 -22.65 4.26 3.08
C SER A 22 -21.93 3.74 4.32
N MET A 23 -20.64 3.39 4.23
CA MET A 23 -19.79 2.94 5.35
C MET A 23 -20.34 1.71 6.12
N GLN A 24 -21.29 0.96 5.54
CA GLN A 24 -22.02 -0.11 6.24
C GLN A 24 -21.25 -1.44 6.37
N GLN A 25 -20.25 -1.66 5.52
CA GLN A 25 -19.51 -2.92 5.48
C GLN A 25 -18.01 -2.64 5.40
N ARG A 26 -17.27 -3.12 6.39
CA ARG A 26 -15.81 -2.99 6.44
C ARG A 26 -15.17 -4.34 6.20
N THR A 27 -14.18 -4.36 5.31
CA THR A 27 -13.35 -5.53 5.03
C THR A 27 -11.94 -5.24 5.52
N GLN A 28 -11.43 -6.08 6.42
CA GLN A 28 -10.03 -6.03 6.83
C GLN A 28 -9.15 -6.62 5.73
N ILE A 29 -8.12 -5.87 5.34
CA ILE A 29 -7.17 -6.25 4.28
C ILE A 29 -5.90 -6.83 4.88
N SER A 30 -5.34 -6.19 5.89
CA SER A 30 -4.10 -6.64 6.53
C SER A 30 -4.37 -7.35 7.85
N ALA A 31 -3.46 -8.26 8.21
CA ALA A 31 -3.41 -8.91 9.51
C ALA A 31 -1.95 -9.00 9.96
N GLY A 32 -1.66 -8.48 11.15
CA GLY A 32 -0.29 -8.37 11.66
C GLY A 32 0.39 -7.06 11.28
N GLY A 33 -0.38 -6.00 11.05
CA GLY A 33 0.09 -4.65 10.80
C GLY A 33 -0.08 -4.21 9.35
N GLY A 34 -0.52 -2.97 9.16
CA GLY A 34 -0.68 -2.36 7.84
C GLY A 34 -0.84 -0.83 7.90
N SER A 35 -0.24 -0.12 6.95
CA SER A 35 -0.40 1.33 6.81
C SER A 35 -0.24 1.79 5.36
N GLN A 36 -0.54 3.07 5.11
CA GLN A 36 -0.36 3.74 3.81
C GLN A 36 -0.98 2.97 2.62
N PRO A 37 -2.30 2.73 2.64
CA PRO A 37 -2.96 2.06 1.54
C PRO A 37 -3.00 2.93 0.28
N VAL A 38 -2.63 2.37 -0.87
CA VAL A 38 -2.66 3.03 -2.19
C VAL A 38 -3.35 2.13 -3.20
N TRP A 39 -4.41 2.64 -3.83
CA TRP A 39 -5.07 1.95 -4.93
C TRP A 39 -4.21 2.00 -6.19
N SER A 40 -4.11 0.87 -6.88
CA SER A 40 -3.74 0.89 -8.29
C SER A 40 -4.73 1.75 -9.09
N ARG A 41 -4.25 2.39 -10.14
CA ARG A 41 -5.07 3.28 -10.97
C ARG A 41 -6.21 2.56 -11.70
N ASN A 42 -6.06 1.26 -11.95
CA ASN A 42 -7.11 0.42 -12.53
C ASN A 42 -8.13 -0.10 -11.48
N GLY A 43 -7.88 0.13 -10.19
CA GLY A 43 -8.75 -0.29 -9.09
C GLY A 43 -8.79 -1.80 -8.83
N ARG A 44 -7.86 -2.57 -9.40
CA ARG A 44 -7.81 -4.05 -9.30
C ARG A 44 -6.81 -4.55 -8.28
N GLU A 45 -5.95 -3.67 -7.78
CA GLU A 45 -4.95 -3.97 -6.75
C GLU A 45 -4.96 -2.86 -5.69
N LEU A 46 -4.73 -3.25 -4.45
CA LEU A 46 -4.46 -2.34 -3.33
C LEU A 46 -3.10 -2.66 -2.74
N PHE A 47 -2.25 -1.65 -2.65
CA PHE A 47 -0.92 -1.74 -2.05
C PHE A 47 -0.95 -1.14 -0.66
N TYR A 48 -0.11 -1.67 0.23
CA TYR A 48 0.07 -1.11 1.57
C TYR A 48 1.43 -1.52 2.15
N ARG A 49 1.88 -0.81 3.19
CA ARG A 49 3.09 -1.17 3.94
C ARG A 49 2.73 -2.10 5.07
N GLY A 50 3.45 -3.20 5.23
CA GLY A 50 3.28 -4.12 6.35
C GLY A 50 4.41 -5.13 6.43
N LYS A 51 4.78 -5.54 7.65
CA LYS A 51 5.79 -6.59 7.89
C LYS A 51 7.15 -6.31 7.19
N GLY A 52 7.56 -5.05 7.16
CA GLY A 52 8.81 -4.61 6.50
C GLY A 52 8.81 -4.72 4.97
N LYS A 53 7.62 -4.83 4.36
CA LYS A 53 7.43 -4.99 2.92
C LYS A 53 6.33 -4.06 2.41
N ILE A 54 6.38 -3.77 1.11
CA ILE A 54 5.19 -3.40 0.37
C ILE A 54 4.42 -4.69 0.08
N MET A 55 3.18 -4.70 0.51
CA MET A 55 2.22 -5.77 0.32
C MET A 55 1.24 -5.37 -0.77
N VAL A 56 0.69 -6.35 -1.48
CA VAL A 56 -0.34 -6.16 -2.49
C VAL A 56 -1.47 -7.16 -2.28
N VAL A 57 -2.69 -6.72 -2.55
CA VAL A 57 -3.86 -7.59 -2.62
C VAL A 57 -4.62 -7.33 -3.91
N ASP A 58 -5.04 -8.41 -4.56
CA ASP A 58 -5.92 -8.32 -5.73
C ASP A 58 -7.35 -8.04 -5.26
N VAL A 59 -8.03 -7.10 -5.91
CA VAL A 59 -9.36 -6.60 -5.55
C VAL A 59 -10.31 -6.72 -6.73
N SER A 60 -11.54 -7.14 -6.45
CA SER A 60 -12.65 -7.10 -7.39
C SER A 60 -13.80 -6.30 -6.80
N THR A 61 -14.35 -5.39 -7.62
CA THR A 61 -15.46 -4.49 -7.24
C THR A 61 -16.70 -4.67 -8.10
N ALA A 62 -16.69 -5.61 -9.06
CA ALA A 62 -17.72 -5.75 -10.09
C ALA A 62 -19.09 -6.21 -9.54
N LYS A 63 -19.12 -6.98 -8.45
CA LYS A 63 -20.34 -7.52 -7.81
C LYS A 63 -20.34 -7.29 -6.30
N GLY A 64 -19.82 -6.14 -5.88
CA GLY A 64 -19.44 -5.88 -4.49
C GLY A 64 -17.94 -6.01 -4.28
N PHE A 65 -17.49 -5.76 -3.06
CA PHE A 65 -16.07 -5.80 -2.72
C PHE A 65 -15.62 -7.20 -2.34
N SER A 66 -14.54 -7.64 -2.96
CA SER A 66 -13.80 -8.83 -2.55
C SER A 66 -12.31 -8.56 -2.72
N ALA A 67 -11.52 -9.12 -1.80
CA ALA A 67 -10.08 -9.03 -1.80
C ALA A 67 -9.48 -10.44 -1.66
N GLY A 68 -8.39 -10.70 -2.38
CA GLY A 68 -7.62 -11.93 -2.24
C GLY A 68 -6.77 -11.95 -0.96
N ALA A 69 -5.88 -12.94 -0.86
CA ALA A 69 -4.90 -12.98 0.22
C ALA A 69 -3.77 -11.95 -0.04
N PRO A 70 -3.34 -11.16 0.97
CA PRO A 70 -2.20 -10.27 0.82
C PRO A 70 -0.91 -11.05 0.53
N ARG A 71 -0.14 -10.57 -0.44
CA ARG A 71 1.16 -11.14 -0.84
C ARG A 71 2.26 -10.08 -0.82
N PRO A 72 3.52 -10.45 -0.53
CA PRO A 72 4.63 -9.52 -0.62
C PRO A 72 4.85 -9.08 -2.07
N PHE A 73 5.09 -7.79 -2.28
CA PHE A 73 5.42 -7.20 -3.58
C PHE A 73 6.90 -6.85 -3.67
N MET A 74 7.42 -6.09 -2.69
CA MET A 74 8.85 -5.76 -2.58
C MET A 74 9.23 -5.44 -1.13
N ASP A 75 10.53 -5.37 -0.85
CA ASP A 75 11.00 -4.88 0.45
C ASP A 75 10.65 -3.40 0.65
N ASP A 76 10.28 -3.05 1.87
CA ASP A 76 10.01 -1.67 2.23
C ASP A 76 11.34 -0.91 2.41
N ARG A 77 11.63 -0.04 1.45
CA ARG A 77 12.85 0.78 1.44
C ARG A 77 12.56 2.27 1.64
N LEU A 78 11.35 2.63 2.05
CA LEU A 78 10.95 4.02 2.22
C LEU A 78 11.73 4.67 3.37
N ASP A 79 12.23 5.89 3.12
CA ASP A 79 13.07 6.62 4.08
C ASP A 79 12.32 6.93 5.39
N ASN A 80 11.03 7.24 5.27
CA ASN A 80 10.16 7.55 6.40
C ASN A 80 9.12 6.43 6.69
N PRO A 81 9.30 5.63 7.76
CA PRO A 81 8.33 4.62 8.18
C PRO A 81 7.03 5.18 8.77
N GLN A 82 7.04 6.45 9.17
CA GLN A 82 5.93 7.18 9.80
C GLN A 82 5.63 8.44 8.99
N ALA A 83 5.42 8.32 7.67
CA ALA A 83 4.96 9.48 6.92
C ALA A 83 3.66 9.98 7.56
N ASP A 84 3.67 11.25 7.99
CA ASP A 84 2.71 11.91 8.89
C ASP A 84 1.29 12.00 8.30
N GLY A 85 0.65 10.84 8.08
CA GLY A 85 -0.66 10.72 7.44
C GLY A 85 -0.64 10.64 5.90
N HIS A 86 0.53 10.74 5.26
CA HIS A 86 0.67 10.64 3.79
C HIS A 86 1.27 9.30 3.36
N THR A 87 0.90 8.83 2.17
CA THR A 87 1.55 7.66 1.55
C THR A 87 2.93 8.06 1.06
N GLY A 88 3.98 7.33 1.47
CA GLY A 88 5.36 7.62 1.07
C GLY A 88 5.69 7.26 -0.39
N TYR A 89 4.72 6.73 -1.13
CA TYR A 89 4.86 6.25 -2.50
C TYR A 89 3.57 6.48 -3.30
N ASP A 90 3.69 6.42 -4.62
CA ASP A 90 2.56 6.41 -5.57
C ASP A 90 2.72 5.29 -6.60
N VAL A 91 1.61 4.85 -7.19
CA VAL A 91 1.52 3.72 -8.13
C VAL A 91 1.08 4.20 -9.51
N MET A 92 1.94 4.00 -10.49
CA MET A 92 1.72 4.36 -11.90
C MET A 92 0.69 3.43 -12.57
N PRO A 93 0.05 3.85 -13.68
CA PRO A 93 -0.94 3.02 -14.39
C PRO A 93 -0.42 1.65 -14.85
N ASP A 94 0.89 1.54 -15.09
CA ASP A 94 1.59 0.31 -15.51
C ASP A 94 2.09 -0.54 -14.32
N GLY A 95 1.75 -0.16 -13.08
CA GLY A 95 2.15 -0.86 -11.86
C GLY A 95 3.55 -0.49 -11.35
N ARG A 96 4.24 0.49 -11.96
CA ARG A 96 5.50 1.02 -11.41
C ARG A 96 5.25 1.87 -10.15
N PHE A 97 6.25 1.93 -9.29
CA PHE A 97 6.22 2.71 -8.05
C PHE A 97 7.15 3.91 -8.16
N VAL A 98 6.73 5.05 -7.62
CA VAL A 98 7.59 6.20 -7.34
C VAL A 98 7.68 6.35 -5.82
N MET A 99 8.91 6.40 -5.29
CA MET A 99 9.17 6.55 -3.86
C MET A 99 10.50 7.25 -3.59
N VAL A 100 10.61 7.90 -2.43
CA VAL A 100 11.89 8.33 -1.86
C VAL A 100 12.43 7.19 -1.00
N ALA A 101 13.49 6.54 -1.47
CA ALA A 101 14.04 5.35 -0.84
C ALA A 101 15.32 5.66 -0.06
N ARG A 102 15.52 4.94 1.05
CA ARG A 102 16.78 4.93 1.80
C ARG A 102 17.94 4.63 0.87
N PRO A 103 19.03 5.41 0.91
CA PRO A 103 20.24 5.07 0.17
C PRO A 103 20.69 3.66 0.59
N THR A 104 20.98 2.82 -0.41
CA THR A 104 21.64 1.55 -0.15
C THR A 104 23.10 1.93 0.08
N VAL A 105 23.75 1.46 1.15
CA VAL A 105 25.16 1.79 1.41
C VAL A 105 26.03 1.09 0.36
N ALA A 106 26.09 1.71 -0.81
CA ALA A 106 26.95 1.51 -1.97
C ALA A 106 26.57 2.61 -2.98
N GLU A 107 26.65 3.87 -2.54
CA GLU A 107 26.86 5.09 -3.34
C GLU A 107 26.66 6.28 -2.40
N ALA A 108 27.76 6.72 -1.81
CA ALA A 108 27.80 8.00 -1.15
C ALA A 108 27.59 9.11 -2.19
N SER A 109 26.67 10.04 -1.89
CA SER A 109 26.58 11.38 -2.48
C SER A 109 25.98 11.49 -3.89
N VAL A 110 24.69 11.18 -4.08
CA VAL A 110 23.72 11.93 -4.92
C VAL A 110 22.32 11.38 -4.60
N THR A 111 21.33 12.25 -4.39
CA THR A 111 19.91 11.87 -4.29
C THR A 111 19.45 11.27 -5.62
N HIS A 112 19.35 9.94 -5.71
CA HIS A 112 18.88 9.27 -6.91
C HIS A 112 17.41 8.87 -6.78
N LEU A 113 16.57 9.33 -7.72
CA LEU A 113 15.26 8.75 -7.97
C LEU A 113 15.47 7.34 -8.55
N ARG A 114 15.12 6.28 -7.81
CA ARG A 114 15.18 4.90 -8.31
C ARG A 114 13.82 4.46 -8.82
N VAL A 115 13.77 4.05 -10.10
CA VAL A 115 12.63 3.38 -10.73
C VAL A 115 12.93 1.89 -10.81
N VAL A 116 12.09 1.04 -10.24
CA VAL A 116 12.25 -0.43 -10.25
C VAL A 116 11.34 -1.05 -11.32
N TYR A 117 11.87 -2.00 -12.09
CA TYR A 117 11.18 -2.71 -13.19
C TYR A 117 10.92 -4.18 -12.85
N ARG A 118 9.90 -4.77 -13.49
CA ARG A 118 9.63 -6.22 -13.49
C ARG A 118 10.32 -6.87 -14.69
N GLN A 119 10.93 -8.04 -14.51
CA GLN A 119 11.28 -8.96 -15.61
C GLN A 119 10.11 -9.93 -15.85
#